data_AF-A0A831P7P5-F1
#
_entry.id   AF-A0A831P7P5-F1
#
_cell.length_a   1.000
_cell.length_b   1.000
_cell.length_c   1.000
_cell.angle_alpha   90.00
_cell.angle_beta   90.00
_cell.angle_gamma   90.00
#
_symmetry.space_group_name_H-M   'P 1'
#
loop_
_entity.id
_entity.type
_entity.pdbx_description
1 polymer ?
#
loop_
_entity_poly.entity_id
_entity_poly.type
_entity_poly.pdbx_seq_one_letter_code
_entity_poly.pdbx_strand_id
1 'polypeptide(L)'
;MSYEDYWIEDETFIIRGKFYGLSTGLLGGWKKVNYAFNHTVKDEVLENPNSYVRSVARKFNLKNYFGLLTSVPMSKITIKHCEDVSVFSTVGINNPNSPIGTINIITVLDCRIPRSAMLNAIITITEAKAKALIESGHNFTGTSTDAVIILTTQRGRYYQYAGPASELGEKLWETTTECIKDGIKKW
;
A
#
# COMPACT_ATOMS: atom_id res chain seq x y z
N MET A 1 14.21 -11.12 -3.69
CA MET A 1 14.60 -11.02 -2.26
C MET A 1 13.58 -10.13 -1.58
N SER A 2 13.21 -10.41 -0.32
CA SER A 2 12.30 -9.56 0.47
C SER A 2 12.83 -8.12 0.56
N TYR A 3 11.96 -7.13 0.41
CA TYR A 3 12.33 -5.74 0.71
C TYR A 3 12.30 -5.51 2.22
N GLU A 4 13.43 -5.14 2.81
CA GLU A 4 13.62 -5.13 4.28
C GLU A 4 13.94 -3.74 4.87
N ASP A 5 14.12 -2.69 4.05
CA ASP A 5 14.40 -1.33 4.54
C ASP A 5 13.08 -0.62 4.95
N TYR A 6 12.47 -1.12 6.02
CA TYR A 6 11.26 -0.57 6.64
C TYR A 6 11.28 -0.74 8.17
N TRP A 7 10.53 0.10 8.89
CA TRP A 7 10.35 -0.01 10.34
C TRP A 7 8.99 0.55 10.77
N ILE A 8 8.63 0.31 12.03
CA ILE A 8 7.46 0.91 12.68
C ILE A 8 7.94 1.78 13.83
N GLU A 9 7.46 3.02 13.89
CA GLU A 9 7.76 3.97 14.96
C GLU A 9 6.54 4.87 15.18
N ASP A 10 6.11 5.05 16.42
CA ASP A 10 4.96 5.89 16.83
C ASP A 10 3.74 5.75 15.89
N GLU A 11 3.17 4.55 15.81
CA GLU A 11 2.00 4.23 14.96
C GLU A 11 2.19 4.56 13.47
N THR A 12 3.45 4.61 13.01
CA THR A 12 3.80 4.86 11.62
C THR A 12 4.64 3.73 11.08
N PHE A 13 4.13 3.03 10.07
CA PHE A 13 4.94 2.14 9.26
C PHE A 13 5.64 2.96 8.17
N ILE A 14 6.97 2.86 8.08
CA ILE A 14 7.80 3.65 7.17
C ILE A 14 8.66 2.71 6.34
N ILE A 15 8.62 2.88 5.01
CA ILE A 15 9.53 2.26 4.05
C ILE A 15 10.53 3.32 3.60
N ARG A 16 11.81 2.97 3.55
CA ARG A 16 12.89 3.81 2.99
C ARG A 16 13.46 3.15 1.74
N GLY A 17 13.89 3.97 0.78
CA GLY A 17 14.60 3.52 -0.41
C GLY A 17 14.89 4.63 -1.41
N LYS A 18 15.15 4.25 -2.67
CA LYS A 18 15.20 5.16 -3.81
C LYS A 18 14.23 4.63 -4.85
N PHE A 19 13.06 5.24 -4.94
CA PHE A 19 11.98 4.73 -5.76
C PHE A 19 11.55 5.72 -6.82
N TYR A 20 11.07 5.17 -7.92
CA TYR A 20 10.06 5.84 -8.72
C TYR A 20 8.69 5.34 -8.26
N GLY A 21 7.81 6.26 -7.81
CA GLY A 21 6.60 5.88 -7.11
C GLY A 21 5.34 6.50 -7.69
N LEU A 22 4.23 5.77 -7.57
CA LEU A 22 2.88 6.18 -7.94
C LEU A 22 1.97 5.96 -6.72
N SER A 23 1.10 6.93 -6.40
CA SER A 23 0.17 6.82 -5.27
C SER A 23 -1.22 7.34 -5.62
N THR A 24 -2.24 6.64 -5.17
CA THR A 24 -3.65 7.08 -5.24
C THR A 24 -4.11 7.82 -3.96
N GLY A 25 -3.25 7.89 -2.94
CA GLY A 25 -3.58 8.50 -1.65
C GLY A 25 -3.50 10.03 -1.66
N LEU A 26 -3.66 10.61 -0.46
CA LEU A 26 -3.51 12.06 -0.24
C LEU A 26 -2.15 12.56 -0.73
N LEU A 27 -2.14 13.70 -1.43
CA LEU A 27 -0.93 14.26 -2.05
C LEU A 27 -0.19 13.27 -2.98
N GLY A 28 -0.96 12.33 -3.55
CA GLY A 28 -0.50 11.29 -4.48
C GLY A 28 -0.11 11.82 -5.86
N GLY A 29 -0.15 10.94 -6.85
CA GLY A 29 0.39 11.18 -8.19
C GLY A 29 1.71 10.45 -8.40
N TRP A 30 2.58 10.99 -9.26
CA TRP A 30 3.79 10.28 -9.72
C TRP A 30 5.04 11.10 -9.49
N LYS A 31 6.02 10.56 -8.76
CA LYS A 31 7.31 11.22 -8.53
C LYS A 31 8.38 10.25 -8.05
N LYS A 32 9.63 10.70 -8.03
CA LYS A 32 10.69 10.02 -7.29
C LYS A 32 10.48 10.24 -5.80
N VAL A 33 10.57 9.19 -5.01
CA VAL A 33 10.41 9.23 -3.55
C VAL A 33 11.51 8.44 -2.86
N ASN A 34 11.86 8.87 -1.66
CA ASN A 34 12.79 8.20 -0.78
C ASN A 34 12.08 7.41 0.31
N TYR A 35 10.81 7.76 0.58
CA TYR A 35 10.02 7.15 1.63
C TYR A 35 8.59 6.92 1.17
N ALA A 36 7.96 5.91 1.74
CA ALA A 36 6.51 5.83 1.85
C ALA A 36 6.13 5.50 3.27
N PHE A 37 4.96 5.94 3.73
CA PHE A 37 4.49 5.57 5.05
C PHE A 37 2.98 5.34 5.08
N ASN A 38 2.54 4.62 6.10
CA ASN A 38 1.14 4.47 6.49
C ASN A 38 1.04 4.77 7.98
N HIS A 39 0.16 5.69 8.37
CA HIS A 39 0.07 6.19 9.74
C HIS A 39 -1.32 5.98 10.34
N THR A 40 -1.39 5.45 11.56
CA THR A 40 -2.66 5.28 12.27
C THR A 40 -3.14 6.61 12.84
N VAL A 41 -4.33 7.04 12.44
CA VAL A 41 -5.02 8.22 12.99
C VAL A 41 -5.95 7.74 14.10
N LYS A 42 -5.88 8.36 15.28
CA LYS A 42 -6.75 8.05 16.43
C LYS A 42 -8.05 8.83 16.29
N ASP A 43 -9.13 8.17 15.86
CA ASP A 43 -10.56 8.56 15.91
C ASP A 43 -10.89 10.08 15.94
N GLU A 44 -10.17 10.87 15.15
CA GLU A 44 -10.36 12.32 15.01
C GLU A 44 -10.79 12.61 13.57
N VAL A 45 -11.85 13.40 13.42
CA VAL A 45 -12.22 13.97 12.12
C VAL A 45 -11.13 14.96 11.73
N LEU A 46 -10.31 14.60 10.74
CA LEU A 46 -9.27 15.47 10.25
C LEU A 46 -9.88 16.59 9.38
N GLU A 47 -9.90 17.82 9.89
CA GLU A 47 -10.33 19.00 9.12
C GLU A 47 -9.50 19.21 7.84
N ASN A 48 -8.18 18.95 7.93
CA ASN A 48 -7.27 19.06 6.79
C ASN A 48 -6.31 17.85 6.70
N PRO A 49 -6.74 16.75 6.06
CA PRO A 49 -5.94 15.54 5.95
C PRO A 49 -4.59 15.75 5.24
N ASN A 50 -4.53 16.67 4.27
CA ASN A 50 -3.28 17.00 3.57
C ASN A 50 -2.25 17.66 4.50
N SER A 51 -2.69 18.54 5.40
CA SER A 51 -1.82 19.16 6.40
C SER A 51 -1.30 18.12 7.41
N TYR A 52 -2.18 17.19 7.79
CA TYR A 52 -1.84 16.10 8.71
C TYR A 52 -0.80 15.13 8.13
N VAL A 53 -0.96 14.70 6.87
CA VAL A 53 0.08 13.91 6.17
C VAL A 53 1.43 14.64 6.16
N ARG A 54 1.44 15.96 5.98
CA ARG A 54 2.66 16.77 6.04
C ARG A 54 3.22 16.90 7.46
N SER A 55 2.40 16.89 8.51
CA SER A 55 2.91 16.93 9.89
C SER A 55 3.56 15.61 10.28
N VAL A 56 2.95 14.48 9.93
CA VAL A 56 3.54 13.14 10.12
C VAL A 56 4.89 13.05 9.41
N ALA A 57 4.97 13.43 8.13
CA ALA A 57 6.23 13.42 7.40
C ALA A 57 7.31 14.32 8.04
N ARG A 58 6.92 15.50 8.55
CA ARG A 58 7.84 16.41 9.26
C ARG A 58 8.36 15.82 10.57
N LYS A 59 7.51 15.12 11.33
CA LYS A 59 7.89 14.46 12.59
C LYS A 59 9.09 13.52 12.41
N PHE A 60 9.10 12.75 11.34
CA PHE A 60 10.19 11.80 11.02
C PHE A 60 11.22 12.34 10.02
N ASN A 61 11.18 13.65 9.70
CA ASN A 61 12.05 14.29 8.72
C ASN A 61 12.06 13.59 7.34
N LEU A 62 10.91 13.07 6.90
CA LEU A 62 10.75 12.37 5.63
C LEU A 62 10.71 13.39 4.49
N LYS A 63 11.66 13.28 3.56
CA LYS A 63 11.72 14.11 2.34
C LYS A 63 11.38 13.28 1.12
N ASN A 64 10.65 13.84 0.16
CA ASN A 64 10.19 13.16 -1.04
C ASN A 64 9.45 11.85 -0.71
N TYR A 65 8.18 11.95 -0.33
CA TYR A 65 7.43 10.83 0.19
C TYR A 65 6.04 10.68 -0.44
N PHE A 66 5.47 9.50 -0.26
CA PHE A 66 4.02 9.30 -0.23
C PHE A 66 3.59 8.88 1.18
N GLY A 67 2.40 9.30 1.59
CA GLY A 67 1.88 9.01 2.92
C GLY A 67 0.42 8.61 2.84
N LEU A 68 0.07 7.54 3.54
CA LEU A 68 -1.30 7.08 3.72
C LEU A 68 -1.70 7.25 5.19
N LEU A 69 -3.00 7.39 5.42
CA LEU A 69 -3.60 7.46 6.74
C LEU A 69 -4.56 6.28 6.88
N THR A 70 -4.60 5.66 8.06
CA THR A 70 -5.46 4.52 8.34
C THR A 70 -6.03 4.60 9.76
N SER A 71 -7.12 3.91 10.03
CA SER A 71 -7.62 3.68 11.40
C SER A 71 -7.12 2.36 12.00
N VAL A 72 -6.37 1.57 11.23
CA VAL A 72 -5.84 0.28 11.64
C VAL A 72 -4.56 0.47 12.46
N PRO A 73 -4.43 -0.11 13.67
CA PRO A 73 -3.19 -0.08 14.43
C PRO A 73 -2.03 -0.72 13.67
N MET A 74 -0.82 -0.17 13.76
CA MET A 74 0.33 -0.71 13.01
C MET A 74 0.73 -2.13 13.44
N SER A 75 0.33 -2.58 14.64
CA SER A 75 0.47 -3.98 15.07
C SER A 75 -0.31 -4.98 14.21
N LYS A 76 -1.34 -4.53 13.48
CA LYS A 76 -2.15 -5.34 12.57
C LYS A 76 -1.66 -5.31 11.12
N ILE A 77 -0.56 -4.63 10.80
CA ILE A 77 -0.02 -4.63 9.44
C ILE A 77 0.24 -6.07 8.94
N THR A 78 -0.06 -6.33 7.68
CA THR A 78 0.30 -7.56 7.00
C THR A 78 1.36 -7.30 5.96
N ILE A 79 2.26 -8.27 5.84
CA ILE A 79 3.44 -8.19 4.98
C ILE A 79 3.57 -9.52 4.26
N LYS A 80 3.67 -9.47 2.94
CA LYS A 80 3.90 -10.65 2.09
C LYS A 80 4.96 -10.34 1.04
N HIS A 81 5.71 -11.35 0.67
CA HIS A 81 6.79 -11.24 -0.29
C HIS A 81 6.74 -12.42 -1.26
N CYS A 82 6.94 -12.12 -2.55
CA CYS A 82 7.16 -13.11 -3.60
C CYS A 82 8.21 -12.55 -4.58
N GLU A 83 9.41 -13.11 -4.55
CA GLU A 83 10.55 -12.70 -5.39
C GLU A 83 10.84 -11.19 -5.37
N ASP A 84 10.42 -10.47 -6.42
CA ASP A 84 10.64 -9.04 -6.64
C ASP A 84 9.46 -8.17 -6.11
N VAL A 85 8.41 -8.80 -5.58
CA VAL A 85 7.19 -8.17 -5.09
C VAL A 85 7.15 -8.23 -3.57
N SER A 86 6.96 -7.08 -2.93
CA SER A 86 6.71 -6.97 -1.49
C SER A 86 5.45 -6.14 -1.27
N VAL A 87 4.44 -6.71 -0.61
CA VAL A 87 3.14 -6.06 -0.35
C VAL A 87 2.96 -5.87 1.14
N PHE A 88 2.68 -4.62 1.54
CA PHE A 88 2.37 -4.21 2.90
C PHE A 88 0.94 -3.69 2.93
N SER A 89 0.12 -4.13 3.87
CA SER A 89 -1.26 -3.64 3.93
C SER A 89 -1.80 -3.47 5.35
N THR A 90 -2.73 -2.54 5.47
CA THR A 90 -3.61 -2.41 6.63
C THR A 90 -5.05 -2.55 6.16
N VAL A 91 -5.80 -3.44 6.80
CA VAL A 91 -7.16 -3.81 6.40
C VAL A 91 -8.12 -3.50 7.55
N GLY A 92 -8.95 -2.47 7.37
CA GLY A 92 -9.99 -2.06 8.30
C GLY A 92 -11.36 -2.08 7.62
N ILE A 93 -12.13 -3.15 7.84
CA ILE A 93 -13.39 -3.41 7.11
C ILE A 93 -14.66 -3.25 7.96
N ASN A 94 -14.52 -3.18 9.29
CA ASN A 94 -15.62 -3.03 10.25
C ASN A 94 -15.10 -2.31 11.51
N ASN A 95 -14.79 -1.01 11.41
CA ASN A 95 -14.36 -0.25 12.58
C ASN A 95 -15.59 0.28 13.35
N PRO A 96 -15.88 -0.20 14.58
CA PRO A 96 -16.98 0.35 15.38
C PRO A 96 -16.75 1.82 15.78
N ASN A 97 -15.51 2.30 15.77
CA ASN A 97 -15.15 3.69 16.07
C ASN A 97 -15.08 4.59 14.83
N SER A 98 -15.20 4.03 13.62
CA SER A 98 -15.19 4.83 12.39
C SER A 98 -16.19 4.27 11.37
N PRO A 99 -17.19 5.06 10.95
CA PRO A 99 -18.18 4.63 9.96
C PRO A 99 -17.58 4.38 8.56
N ILE A 100 -16.28 4.65 8.38
CA ILE A 100 -15.53 4.58 7.13
C ILE A 100 -14.43 3.52 7.28
N GLY A 101 -14.51 2.43 6.50
CA GLY A 101 -13.43 1.46 6.38
C GLY A 101 -12.23 2.01 5.59
N THR A 102 -11.09 1.36 5.70
CA THR A 102 -9.88 1.69 4.94
C THR A 102 -9.07 0.43 4.63
N ILE A 103 -8.68 0.26 3.36
CA ILE A 103 -7.68 -0.72 2.94
C ILE A 103 -6.55 0.04 2.23
N ASN A 104 -5.40 0.13 2.91
CA ASN A 104 -4.21 0.75 2.36
C ASN A 104 -3.21 -0.33 1.96
N ILE A 105 -2.67 -0.24 0.76
CA ILE A 105 -1.70 -1.19 0.20
C ILE A 105 -0.48 -0.41 -0.28
N ILE A 106 0.70 -0.75 0.22
CA ILE A 106 1.98 -0.25 -0.30
C ILE A 106 2.71 -1.44 -0.90
N THR A 107 3.12 -1.33 -2.15
CA THR A 107 3.84 -2.37 -2.86
C THR A 107 5.19 -1.88 -3.32
N VAL A 108 6.25 -2.61 -2.95
CA VAL A 108 7.61 -2.41 -3.46
C VAL A 108 7.90 -3.46 -4.53
N LEU A 109 8.40 -2.99 -5.66
CA LEU A 109 8.80 -3.76 -6.82
C LEU A 109 10.30 -3.58 -7.04
N ASP A 110 11.11 -4.60 -6.73
CA ASP A 110 12.57 -4.57 -6.96
C ASP A 110 12.92 -4.96 -8.41
N CYS A 111 12.25 -4.32 -9.35
CA CYS A 111 12.37 -4.57 -10.78
C CYS A 111 12.31 -3.26 -11.58
N ARG A 112 12.62 -3.32 -12.87
CA ARG A 112 12.43 -2.24 -13.85
C ARG A 112 11.11 -2.42 -14.55
N ILE A 113 10.28 -1.37 -14.52
CA ILE A 113 8.98 -1.36 -15.19
C ILE A 113 8.71 -0.01 -15.84
N PRO A 114 8.05 0.03 -17.02
CA PRO A 114 7.62 1.28 -17.61
C PRO A 114 6.46 1.89 -16.81
N ARG A 115 6.17 3.16 -17.09
CA ARG A 115 5.05 3.87 -16.48
C ARG A 115 3.73 3.13 -16.66
N SER A 116 3.42 2.68 -17.88
CA SER A 116 2.21 1.91 -18.19
C SER A 116 2.04 0.69 -17.28
N ALA A 117 3.12 -0.05 -17.00
CA ALA A 117 3.07 -1.21 -16.10
C ALA A 117 2.81 -0.81 -14.64
N MET A 118 3.30 0.34 -14.15
CA MET A 118 2.92 0.83 -12.82
C MET A 118 1.42 1.13 -12.71
N LEU A 119 0.81 1.66 -13.78
CA LEU A 119 -0.64 1.87 -13.82
C LEU A 119 -1.40 0.53 -13.87
N ASN A 120 -0.91 -0.43 -14.65
CA ASN A 120 -1.48 -1.79 -14.64
C ASN A 120 -1.38 -2.44 -13.26
N ALA A 121 -0.27 -2.24 -12.53
CA ALA A 121 -0.11 -2.78 -11.19
C ALA A 121 -1.19 -2.25 -10.22
N ILE A 122 -1.58 -0.98 -10.30
CA ILE A 122 -2.71 -0.44 -9.51
C ILE A 122 -4.01 -1.20 -9.80
N ILE A 123 -4.30 -1.47 -11.07
CA ILE A 123 -5.49 -2.22 -11.49
C ILE A 123 -5.45 -3.65 -10.92
N THR A 124 -4.35 -4.37 -11.16
CA THR A 124 -4.12 -5.75 -10.69
C THR A 124 -4.27 -5.86 -9.17
N ILE A 125 -3.66 -4.95 -8.40
CA ILE A 125 -3.76 -4.94 -6.93
C ILE A 125 -5.20 -4.66 -6.48
N THR A 126 -5.90 -3.75 -7.15
CA THR A 126 -7.29 -3.41 -6.81
C THR A 126 -8.22 -4.59 -7.04
N GLU A 127 -8.07 -5.30 -8.15
CA GLU A 127 -8.83 -6.50 -8.48
C GLU A 127 -8.50 -7.66 -7.54
N ALA A 128 -7.21 -7.88 -7.23
CA ALA A 128 -6.77 -8.90 -6.27
C ALA A 128 -7.35 -8.67 -4.86
N LYS A 129 -7.35 -7.41 -4.39
CA LYS A 129 -8.00 -7.01 -3.13
C LYS A 129 -9.51 -7.30 -3.17
N ALA A 130 -10.20 -6.94 -4.24
CA ALA A 130 -11.63 -7.21 -4.39
C ALA A 130 -11.92 -8.72 -4.37
N LYS A 131 -11.13 -9.53 -5.08
CA LYS A 131 -11.23 -10.99 -5.02
C LYS A 131 -11.02 -11.52 -3.60
N ALA A 132 -10.00 -11.04 -2.90
CA ALA A 132 -9.72 -11.46 -1.52
C ALA A 132 -10.89 -11.19 -0.58
N LEU A 133 -11.55 -10.03 -0.71
CA LEU A 133 -12.75 -9.69 0.06
C LEU A 133 -13.91 -10.64 -0.24
N ILE A 134 -14.20 -10.87 -1.52
CA ILE A 134 -15.30 -11.76 -1.96
C ILE A 134 -15.06 -13.19 -1.49
N GLU A 135 -13.85 -13.72 -1.68
CA GLU A 135 -13.48 -15.06 -1.22
C GLU A 135 -13.48 -15.21 0.31
N SER A 136 -13.40 -14.09 1.04
CA SER A 136 -13.51 -14.06 2.50
C SER A 136 -14.95 -13.84 2.99
N GLY A 137 -15.94 -13.88 2.09
CA GLY A 137 -17.36 -13.80 2.42
C GLY A 137 -17.95 -12.39 2.47
N HIS A 138 -17.21 -11.37 2.03
CA HIS A 138 -17.72 -10.00 1.93
C HIS A 138 -18.44 -9.75 0.59
N ASN A 139 -19.47 -8.91 0.61
CA ASN A 139 -20.25 -8.53 -0.58
C ASN A 139 -19.85 -7.16 -1.16
N PHE A 140 -18.63 -6.70 -0.88
CA PHE A 140 -18.08 -5.42 -1.34
C PHE A 140 -16.65 -5.61 -1.86
N THR A 141 -16.21 -4.71 -2.74
CA THR A 141 -14.92 -4.80 -3.45
C THR A 141 -13.83 -3.89 -2.86
N GLY A 142 -14.18 -3.11 -1.85
CA GLY A 142 -13.30 -2.15 -1.19
C GLY A 142 -14.02 -1.39 -0.10
N THR A 143 -13.34 -0.41 0.47
CA THR A 143 -13.90 0.50 1.47
C THR A 143 -13.96 1.94 0.94
N SER A 144 -14.47 2.87 1.74
CA SER A 144 -14.66 4.27 1.35
C SER A 144 -13.36 5.04 1.15
N THR A 145 -12.23 4.58 1.69
CA THR A 145 -10.94 5.32 1.65
C THR A 145 -9.74 4.47 1.21
N ASP A 146 -9.97 3.45 0.38
CA ASP A 146 -8.89 2.59 -0.10
C ASP A 146 -7.80 3.38 -0.84
N ALA A 147 -6.54 3.03 -0.60
CA ALA A 147 -5.40 3.65 -1.27
C ALA A 147 -4.29 2.65 -1.61
N VAL A 148 -3.62 2.88 -2.74
CA VAL A 148 -2.50 2.05 -3.21
C VAL A 148 -1.29 2.93 -3.51
N ILE A 149 -0.11 2.46 -3.09
CA ILE A 149 1.20 2.99 -3.48
C ILE A 149 1.97 1.90 -4.21
N ILE A 150 2.50 2.21 -5.39
CA ILE A 150 3.52 1.40 -6.09
C ILE A 150 4.86 2.11 -5.98
N LEU A 151 5.88 1.41 -5.51
CA LEU A 151 7.26 1.86 -5.45
C LEU A 151 8.11 0.89 -6.28
N THR A 152 8.82 1.38 -7.28
CA THR A 152 9.77 0.55 -8.04
C THR A 152 11.19 1.07 -7.83
N THR A 153 12.12 0.16 -7.55
CA THR A 153 13.55 0.51 -7.41
C THR A 153 14.20 0.84 -8.75
N GLN A 154 13.55 0.47 -9.87
CA GLN A 154 14.07 0.60 -11.23
C GLN A 154 15.44 -0.08 -11.42
N ARG A 155 15.65 -1.21 -10.72
CA ARG A 155 16.84 -2.07 -10.84
C ARG A 155 16.41 -3.50 -11.20
N GLY A 156 17.36 -4.38 -11.52
CA GLY A 156 17.06 -5.79 -11.76
C GLY A 156 16.31 -6.08 -13.07
N ARG A 157 15.47 -7.13 -13.04
CA ARG A 157 14.75 -7.65 -14.21
C ARG A 157 13.78 -6.62 -14.78
N TYR A 158 13.63 -6.60 -16.09
CA TYR A 158 12.65 -5.74 -16.76
C TYR A 158 11.35 -6.50 -16.99
N TYR A 159 10.23 -5.89 -16.62
CA TYR A 159 8.88 -6.36 -16.91
C TYR A 159 8.12 -5.33 -17.74
N GLN A 160 7.65 -5.74 -18.92
CA GLN A 160 6.90 -4.85 -19.83
C GLN A 160 5.50 -4.56 -19.31
N TYR A 161 4.89 -5.52 -18.61
CA TYR A 161 3.50 -5.49 -18.17
C TYR A 161 3.39 -5.92 -16.70
N ALA A 162 2.33 -5.46 -16.03
CA ALA A 162 1.98 -5.88 -14.67
C ALA A 162 0.47 -6.21 -14.54
N GLY A 163 -0.22 -6.47 -15.67
CA GLY A 163 -1.59 -6.96 -15.67
C GLY A 163 -1.68 -8.42 -15.21
N PRO A 164 -2.85 -8.91 -14.76
CA PRO A 164 -2.97 -10.21 -14.05
C PRO A 164 -2.36 -11.42 -14.78
N ALA A 165 -2.40 -11.45 -16.11
CA ALA A 165 -1.85 -12.54 -16.93
C ALA A 165 -0.35 -12.41 -17.28
N SER A 166 0.32 -11.37 -16.79
CA SER A 166 1.77 -11.18 -16.99
C SER A 166 2.55 -11.74 -15.81
N GLU A 167 3.81 -12.14 -16.02
CA GLU A 167 4.64 -12.74 -14.97
C GLU A 167 4.73 -11.87 -13.70
N LEU A 168 4.88 -10.55 -13.84
CA LEU A 168 4.88 -9.65 -12.67
C LEU A 168 3.48 -9.50 -12.06
N GLY A 169 2.45 -9.48 -12.91
CA GLY A 169 1.06 -9.32 -12.47
C GLY A 169 0.52 -10.54 -11.72
N GLU A 170 0.93 -11.75 -12.08
CA GLU A 170 0.60 -12.98 -11.37
C GLU A 170 1.17 -12.95 -9.95
N LYS A 171 2.46 -12.61 -9.80
CA LYS A 171 3.10 -12.41 -8.49
C LYS A 171 2.41 -11.33 -7.66
N LEU A 172 2.08 -10.20 -8.29
CA LEU A 172 1.32 -9.12 -7.64
C LEU A 172 -0.04 -9.60 -7.16
N TRP A 173 -0.77 -10.33 -8.00
CA TRP A 173 -2.11 -10.83 -7.72
C TRP A 173 -2.11 -11.77 -6.52
N GLU A 174 -1.26 -12.79 -6.54
CA GLU A 174 -1.17 -13.79 -5.47
C GLU A 174 -0.72 -13.15 -4.16
N THR A 175 0.38 -12.40 -4.19
CA THR A 175 0.95 -11.76 -3.00
C THR A 175 -0.04 -10.78 -2.37
N THR A 176 -0.77 -10.00 -3.19
CA THR A 176 -1.79 -9.07 -2.71
C THR A 176 -2.98 -9.83 -2.12
N THR A 177 -3.49 -10.85 -2.82
CA THR A 177 -4.63 -11.63 -2.36
C THR A 177 -4.36 -12.24 -0.98
N GLU A 178 -3.19 -12.85 -0.79
CA GLU A 178 -2.79 -13.41 0.49
C GLU A 178 -2.61 -12.35 1.57
N CYS A 179 -1.97 -11.22 1.23
CA CYS A 179 -1.73 -10.13 2.18
C CYS A 179 -3.05 -9.53 2.72
N ILE A 180 -4.04 -9.38 1.84
CA ILE A 180 -5.39 -8.91 2.20
C ILE A 180 -6.14 -9.96 3.02
N LYS A 181 -6.13 -11.24 2.62
CA LYS A 181 -6.76 -12.33 3.39
C LYS A 181 -6.22 -12.42 4.82
N ASP A 182 -4.90 -12.28 4.98
CA ASP A 182 -4.30 -12.26 6.31
C ASP A 182 -4.66 -11.00 7.08
N GLY A 183 -4.84 -9.86 6.40
CA GLY A 183 -5.28 -8.61 7.02
C GLY A 183 -6.70 -8.72 7.56
N ILE A 184 -7.60 -9.35 6.80
CA ILE A 184 -8.97 -9.65 7.22
C ILE A 184 -8.98 -10.52 8.49
N LYS A 185 -8.12 -11.55 8.58
CA LYS A 185 -8.03 -12.42 9.77
C LYS A 185 -7.47 -11.71 11.01
N LYS A 186 -6.61 -10.71 10.83
CA LYS A 186 -6.05 -9.90 11.92
C LYS A 186 -7.02 -8.81 12.39
N TRP A 187 -8.05 -8.50 11.60
CA TRP A 187 -9.04 -7.49 11.94
C TRP A 187 -10.01 -8.04 12.99
#